data_AF-T1AUU8-F1
#
_entry.id   AF-T1AUU8-F1
#
_cell.length_a   1.000
_cell.length_b   1.000
_cell.length_c   1.000
_cell.angle_alpha   90.00
_cell.angle_beta   90.00
_cell.angle_gamma   90.00
#
_symmetry.space_group_name_H-M   'P 1'
#
loop_
_entity.id
_entity.type
_entity.pdbx_description
1 polymer ?
#
loop_
_entity_poly.entity_id
_entity_poly.type
_entity_poly.pdbx_seq_one_letter_code
_entity_poly.pdbx_strand_id
1 'polypeptide(L)'
;TVRAGPEEVIGEHQSAIIKPGDILKVLKQSWIQSERKMVDESAEESSRTGAIFIAVDEDEANIFILRAYGIQGVGHIDSGKSGKYYDSTYSDQSFFREIAGSLKPLFSSGIPITILGPGFTRDNIIAYLKQQPEFSKLQISVHASSRTDEQAIYEYLGTEEARKTMENSRLSREKSSIDSFMNALKSGGLATYGFDEVLTAVESGAVSELLISEEKSREQSFRSLIEMAMKKGSKISILSSHSEPGITLKGFGGVSAILRYAIS
;
A
#
# COMPACT_ATOMS: atom_id res chain seq x y z
N THR A 1 3.45 22.17 -24.00
CA THR A 1 3.96 23.42 -24.60
C THR A 1 4.13 24.46 -23.53
N VAL A 2 5.30 25.07 -23.43
CA VAL A 2 5.60 26.12 -22.45
C VAL A 2 4.75 27.36 -22.78
N ARG A 3 4.02 27.86 -21.79
CA ARG A 3 3.13 29.04 -21.93
C ARG A 3 3.69 30.32 -21.32
N ALA A 4 4.68 30.19 -20.43
CA ALA A 4 5.35 31.31 -19.76
C ALA A 4 6.74 30.84 -19.29
N GLY A 5 7.76 31.67 -19.45
CA GLY A 5 9.16 31.34 -19.17
C GLY A 5 10.13 32.20 -20.00
N PRO A 6 11.41 31.82 -20.07
CA PRO A 6 12.37 32.43 -21.01
C PRO A 6 11.82 32.39 -22.44
N GLU A 7 11.94 33.50 -23.19
CA GLU A 7 11.37 33.62 -24.54
C GLU A 7 11.78 32.49 -25.48
N GLU A 8 13.01 32.00 -25.33
CA GLU A 8 13.64 30.95 -26.12
C GLU A 8 12.91 29.60 -26.07
N VAL A 9 12.09 29.36 -25.03
CA VAL A 9 11.38 28.09 -24.84
C VAL A 9 9.86 28.23 -24.95
N ILE A 10 9.32 29.44 -25.09
CA ILE A 10 7.88 29.65 -25.23
C ILE A 10 7.41 29.04 -26.54
N GLY A 11 6.34 28.22 -26.48
CA GLY A 11 5.83 27.52 -27.66
C GLY A 11 6.47 26.15 -27.92
N GLU A 12 7.55 25.79 -27.20
CA GLU A 12 8.22 24.51 -27.35
C GLU A 12 7.65 23.42 -26.43
N HIS A 13 7.89 22.15 -26.78
CA HIS A 13 7.62 21.00 -25.92
C HIS A 13 8.79 20.77 -24.96
N GLN A 14 8.51 20.71 -23.66
CA GLN A 14 9.52 20.51 -22.64
C GLN A 14 9.06 19.50 -21.59
N SER A 15 10.00 18.68 -21.13
CA SER A 15 9.82 17.77 -20.00
C SER A 15 10.38 18.40 -18.74
N ALA A 16 9.63 18.34 -17.64
CA ALA A 16 10.11 18.75 -16.33
C ALA A 16 10.45 17.51 -15.49
N ILE A 17 11.63 17.48 -14.89
CA ILE A 17 12.01 16.47 -13.91
C ILE A 17 11.75 17.07 -12.54
N ILE A 18 10.92 16.39 -11.74
CA ILE A 18 10.55 16.80 -10.40
C ILE A 18 11.41 16.01 -9.41
N LYS A 19 12.04 16.70 -8.46
CA LYS A 19 12.87 16.12 -7.41
C LYS A 19 12.27 16.38 -6.02
N PRO A 20 12.61 15.55 -5.01
CA PRO A 20 12.26 15.84 -3.63
C PRO A 20 12.73 17.24 -3.21
N GLY A 21 11.83 18.04 -2.62
CA GLY A 21 12.09 19.43 -2.21
C GLY A 21 11.65 20.48 -3.24
N ASP A 22 11.33 20.10 -4.48
CA ASP A 22 10.80 21.03 -5.47
C ASP A 22 9.39 21.47 -5.10
N ILE A 23 9.10 22.77 -5.25
CA ILE A 23 7.77 23.33 -5.05
C ILE A 23 7.10 23.49 -6.41
N LEU A 24 5.95 22.85 -6.58
CA LEU A 24 5.17 22.88 -7.81
C LEU A 24 3.82 23.56 -7.60
N LYS A 25 3.40 24.35 -8.59
CA LYS A 25 2.04 24.89 -8.67
C LYS A 25 1.30 24.23 -9.82
N VAL A 26 0.29 23.44 -9.51
CA VAL A 26 -0.55 22.77 -10.52
C VAL A 26 -1.77 23.63 -10.82
N LEU A 27 -1.95 24.00 -12.09
CA LEU A 27 -3.08 24.77 -12.59
C LEU A 27 -3.93 23.88 -13.51
N LYS A 28 -5.20 23.68 -13.16
CA LYS A 28 -6.18 22.97 -13.99
C LYS A 28 -7.39 23.87 -14.22
N GLN A 29 -8.03 23.74 -15.39
CA GLN A 29 -9.25 24.49 -15.71
C GLN A 29 -10.37 24.16 -14.71
N SER A 30 -10.51 22.89 -14.36
CA SER A 30 -11.39 22.41 -13.31
C SER A 30 -10.70 21.30 -12.51
N TRP A 31 -11.03 21.27 -11.22
CA TRP A 31 -10.65 20.20 -10.30
C TRP A 31 -11.92 19.52 -9.84
N ILE A 32 -12.00 18.20 -10.02
CA ILE A 32 -13.10 17.42 -9.46
C ILE A 32 -12.86 17.19 -7.96
N GLN A 33 -13.94 16.96 -7.20
CA GLN A 33 -13.87 16.88 -5.74
C GLN A 33 -12.98 15.72 -5.25
N SER A 34 -12.97 14.59 -5.96
CA SER A 34 -12.10 13.44 -5.67
C SER A 34 -10.61 13.77 -5.83
N GLU A 35 -10.25 14.55 -6.85
CA GLU A 35 -8.85 14.98 -7.07
C GLU A 35 -8.39 15.93 -5.97
N ARG A 36 -9.25 16.86 -5.51
CA ARG A 36 -8.91 17.73 -4.36
C ARG A 36 -8.73 16.91 -3.10
N LYS A 37 -9.67 16.02 -2.83
CA LYS A 37 -9.61 15.11 -1.68
C LYS A 37 -8.31 14.29 -1.68
N MET A 38 -7.89 13.80 -2.84
CA MET A 38 -6.62 13.07 -2.97
C MET A 38 -5.39 13.94 -2.64
N VAL A 39 -5.38 15.21 -3.07
CA VAL A 39 -4.30 16.15 -2.72
C VAL A 39 -4.28 16.44 -1.22
N ASP A 40 -5.46 16.68 -0.64
CA ASP A 40 -5.61 16.95 0.79
C ASP A 40 -5.19 15.73 1.64
N GLU A 41 -5.67 14.54 1.29
CA GLU A 41 -5.27 13.26 1.92
C GLU A 41 -3.76 13.01 1.80
N SER A 42 -3.17 13.29 0.64
CA SER A 42 -1.72 13.14 0.44
C SER A 42 -0.91 14.13 1.29
N ALA A 43 -1.42 15.35 1.47
CA ALA A 43 -0.78 16.35 2.32
C ALA A 43 -0.84 15.94 3.80
N GLU A 44 -1.96 15.38 4.26
CA GLU A 44 -2.10 14.84 5.62
C GLU A 44 -1.22 13.59 5.84
N GLU A 45 -1.18 12.69 4.86
CA GLU A 45 -0.38 11.45 4.91
C GLU A 45 1.13 11.68 4.77
N SER A 46 1.56 12.80 4.19
CA SER A 46 2.99 13.16 4.09
C SER A 46 3.69 13.29 5.44
N SER A 47 2.91 13.46 6.53
CA SER A 47 3.39 13.51 7.91
C SER A 47 3.52 12.13 8.59
N ARG A 48 2.99 11.06 7.97
CA ARG A 48 3.03 9.69 8.51
C ARG A 48 4.08 8.90 7.75
N THR A 49 5.26 8.84 8.37
CA THR A 49 6.42 8.04 8.01
C THR A 49 6.03 6.66 7.50
N GLY A 50 6.56 6.25 6.34
CA GLY A 50 6.45 4.88 5.85
C GLY A 50 6.91 3.86 6.90
N ALA A 51 6.57 2.59 6.72
CA ALA A 51 6.94 1.51 7.64
C ALA A 51 8.00 0.59 7.02
N ILE A 52 8.88 0.02 7.84
CA ILE A 52 9.82 -1.03 7.42
C ILE A 52 9.25 -2.37 7.86
N PHE A 53 9.26 -3.34 6.95
CA PHE A 53 8.87 -4.71 7.21
C PHE A 53 10.06 -5.64 6.99
N ILE A 54 10.18 -6.64 7.85
CA ILE A 54 11.15 -7.72 7.72
C ILE A 54 10.35 -9.01 7.75
N ALA A 55 10.24 -9.69 6.62
CA ALA A 55 9.61 -11.01 6.55
C ALA A 55 10.72 -12.06 6.53
N VAL A 56 10.80 -12.89 7.56
CA VAL A 56 11.97 -13.73 7.86
C VAL A 56 11.58 -15.13 8.30
N ASP A 57 12.34 -16.13 7.88
CA ASP A 57 12.32 -17.49 8.41
C ASP A 57 13.76 -18.02 8.62
N GLU A 58 13.92 -19.34 8.75
CA GLU A 58 15.23 -19.95 8.98
C GLU A 58 16.17 -19.92 7.75
N ASP A 59 15.61 -19.72 6.57
CA ASP A 59 16.31 -19.85 5.29
C ASP A 59 16.59 -18.49 4.66
N GLU A 60 15.70 -17.50 4.84
CA GLU A 60 15.86 -16.18 4.22
C GLU A 60 15.19 -15.05 5.01
N ALA A 61 15.59 -13.82 4.71
CA ALA A 61 14.95 -12.59 5.15
C ALA A 61 14.77 -11.61 3.98
N ASN A 62 13.54 -11.13 3.80
CA ASN A 62 13.23 -10.06 2.86
C ASN A 62 12.87 -8.78 3.61
N ILE A 63 13.42 -7.66 3.15
CA ILE A 63 13.20 -6.33 3.72
C ILE A 63 12.36 -5.52 2.75
N PHE A 64 11.28 -4.95 3.27
CA PHE A 64 10.35 -4.13 2.51
C PHE A 64 10.13 -2.76 3.15
N ILE A 65 9.80 -1.78 2.32
CA ILE A 65 9.38 -0.45 2.77
C ILE A 65 7.98 -0.19 2.25
N LEU A 66 7.08 0.14 3.16
CA LEU A 66 5.77 0.65 2.82
C LEU A 66 5.88 2.13 2.46
N ARG A 67 5.57 2.43 1.20
CA ARG A 67 5.47 3.77 0.63
C ARG A 67 4.01 4.14 0.42
N ALA A 68 3.73 5.41 0.16
CA ALA A 68 2.38 5.89 -0.15
C ALA A 68 1.75 5.21 -1.38
N TYR A 69 2.56 4.69 -2.30
CA TYR A 69 2.09 4.07 -3.54
C TYR A 69 2.08 2.54 -3.52
N GLY A 70 2.60 1.90 -2.47
CA GLY A 70 2.68 0.44 -2.38
C GLY A 70 3.85 -0.05 -1.53
N ILE A 71 4.09 -1.37 -1.59
CA ILE A 71 5.20 -2.03 -0.92
C ILE A 71 6.39 -2.12 -1.88
N GLN A 72 7.59 -1.81 -1.40
CA GLN A 72 8.81 -1.90 -2.17
C GLN A 72 9.78 -2.87 -1.49
N GLY A 73 10.17 -3.95 -2.17
CA GLY A 73 11.28 -4.80 -1.75
C GLY A 73 12.61 -4.07 -1.91
N VAL A 74 13.43 -4.05 -0.86
CA VAL A 74 14.72 -3.33 -0.83
C VAL A 74 15.90 -4.18 -0.41
N GLY A 75 15.67 -5.41 0.05
CA GLY A 75 16.72 -6.35 0.40
C GLY A 75 16.21 -7.77 0.45
N HIS A 76 17.06 -8.71 0.04
CA HIS A 76 16.89 -10.14 0.17
C HIS A 76 18.20 -10.68 0.73
N ILE A 77 18.11 -11.53 1.76
CA ILE A 77 19.26 -12.04 2.50
C ILE A 77 19.02 -13.53 2.70
N ASP A 78 19.86 -14.35 2.09
CA ASP A 78 19.92 -15.78 2.36
C ASP A 78 20.60 -16.04 3.69
N SER A 79 20.06 -16.97 4.49
CA SER A 79 20.70 -17.40 5.73
C SER A 79 21.97 -18.20 5.47
N GLY A 80 22.08 -18.81 4.27
CA GLY A 80 23.20 -19.67 3.88
C GLY A 80 23.18 -21.03 4.57
N LYS A 81 22.05 -21.39 5.21
CA LYS A 81 21.84 -22.68 5.85
C LYS A 81 21.75 -23.78 4.78
N SER A 82 22.80 -24.56 4.61
CA SER A 82 22.74 -25.76 3.76
C SER A 82 22.01 -26.90 4.49
N GLY A 83 21.32 -27.76 3.74
CA GLY A 83 20.66 -28.94 4.29
C GLY A 83 21.62 -29.86 5.07
N LYS A 84 21.06 -30.76 5.91
CA LYS A 84 21.72 -31.62 6.92
C LYS A 84 22.97 -32.44 6.47
N TYR A 85 23.36 -32.39 5.20
CA TYR A 85 24.44 -33.18 4.61
C TYR A 85 25.66 -32.37 4.16
N TYR A 86 25.70 -31.05 4.36
CA TYR A 86 26.86 -30.21 4.06
C TYR A 86 27.34 -29.46 5.31
N ASP A 87 28.66 -29.42 5.52
CA ASP A 87 29.31 -28.56 6.51
C ASP A 87 29.00 -27.10 6.16
N SER A 88 28.05 -26.51 6.86
CA SER A 88 27.75 -25.08 6.71
C SER A 88 28.63 -24.26 7.63
N THR A 89 29.20 -23.17 7.12
CA THR A 89 29.76 -22.07 7.94
C THR A 89 28.64 -21.21 8.55
N TYR A 90 27.42 -21.78 8.63
CA TYR A 90 26.22 -21.09 9.03
C TYR A 90 26.27 -20.72 10.50
N SER A 91 25.93 -19.46 10.78
CA SER A 91 25.66 -18.99 12.12
C SER A 91 24.47 -18.06 12.09
N ASP A 92 23.51 -18.26 12.98
CA ASP A 92 22.42 -17.31 13.22
C ASP A 92 22.97 -15.88 13.42
N GLN A 93 24.15 -15.75 14.04
CA GLN A 93 24.79 -14.44 14.22
C GLN A 93 25.25 -13.77 12.93
N SER A 94 25.75 -14.53 11.94
CA SER A 94 26.17 -13.92 10.66
C SER A 94 24.95 -13.46 9.88
N PHE A 95 23.90 -14.29 9.86
CA PHE A 95 22.62 -13.95 9.23
C PHE A 95 21.98 -12.70 9.86
N PHE A 96 21.85 -12.65 11.18
CA PHE A 96 21.28 -11.48 11.86
C PHE A 96 22.14 -10.22 11.73
N ARG A 97 23.47 -10.37 11.64
CA ARG A 97 24.37 -9.25 11.38
C ARG A 97 24.13 -8.64 10.00
N GLU A 98 23.91 -9.47 9.00
CA GLU A 98 23.63 -9.02 7.63
C GLU A 98 22.28 -8.30 7.56
N ILE A 99 21.24 -8.84 8.21
CA ILE A 99 19.95 -8.16 8.33
C ILE A 99 20.10 -6.80 9.01
N ALA A 100 20.78 -6.75 10.16
CA ALA A 100 21.08 -5.50 10.86
C ALA A 100 21.81 -4.49 9.95
N GLY A 101 22.82 -4.95 9.20
CA GLY A 101 23.57 -4.14 8.24
C GLY A 101 22.70 -3.54 7.14
N SER A 102 21.80 -4.33 6.56
CA SER A 102 20.87 -3.91 5.52
C SER A 102 19.80 -2.95 6.02
N LEU A 103 19.45 -3.04 7.31
CA LEU A 103 18.50 -2.10 7.92
C LEU A 103 19.14 -0.74 8.23
N LYS A 104 20.42 -0.69 8.63
CA LYS A 104 21.16 0.56 8.98
C LYS A 104 20.86 1.76 8.06
N PRO A 105 20.99 1.64 6.72
CA PRO A 105 20.76 2.76 5.81
C PRO A 105 19.30 3.18 5.68
N LEU A 106 18.36 2.32 6.09
CA LEU A 106 16.92 2.58 5.98
C LEU A 106 16.40 3.39 7.18
N PHE A 107 17.17 3.50 8.24
CA PHE A 107 16.72 4.19 9.44
C PHE A 107 16.74 5.71 9.29
N SER A 108 15.58 6.29 9.53
CA SER A 108 15.42 7.67 9.98
C SER A 108 14.62 7.63 11.28
N SER A 109 14.90 8.54 12.21
CA SER A 109 14.18 8.58 13.49
C SER A 109 12.66 8.64 13.27
N GLY A 110 11.91 7.71 13.86
CA GLY A 110 10.43 7.71 13.83
C GLY A 110 9.77 6.82 12.77
N ILE A 111 10.51 6.02 12.00
CA ILE A 111 9.93 4.99 11.12
C ILE A 111 9.69 3.70 11.93
N PRO A 112 8.43 3.19 12.00
CA PRO A 112 8.15 1.93 12.69
C PRO A 112 8.69 0.73 11.92
N ILE A 113 9.11 -0.30 12.66
CA ILE A 113 9.62 -1.56 12.10
C ILE A 113 8.72 -2.69 12.55
N THR A 114 8.32 -3.54 11.61
CA THR A 114 7.54 -4.75 11.88
C THR A 114 8.28 -5.98 11.39
N ILE A 115 8.47 -6.98 12.26
CA ILE A 115 9.05 -8.28 11.90
C ILE A 115 7.93 -9.32 11.80
N LEU A 116 7.86 -9.99 10.66
CA LEU A 116 6.91 -11.04 10.31
C LEU A 116 7.68 -12.35 10.15
N GLY A 117 7.28 -13.40 10.85
CA GLY A 117 7.99 -14.69 10.74
C GLY A 117 7.54 -15.71 11.78
N PRO A 118 8.09 -16.95 11.71
CA PRO A 118 7.80 -18.00 12.66
C PRO A 118 8.41 -17.68 14.03
N GLY A 119 7.81 -18.21 15.10
CA GLY A 119 8.08 -17.80 16.49
C GLY A 119 9.57 -17.81 16.86
N PHE A 120 10.28 -18.91 16.60
CA PHE A 120 11.67 -19.05 17.03
C PHE A 120 12.62 -18.07 16.32
N THR A 121 12.62 -18.04 14.99
CA THR A 121 13.48 -17.16 14.20
C THR A 121 13.21 -15.68 14.50
N ARG A 122 11.93 -15.30 14.54
CA ARG A 122 11.48 -13.95 14.85
C ARG A 122 11.93 -13.51 16.24
N ASP A 123 11.80 -14.37 17.25
CA ASP A 123 12.18 -14.01 18.62
C ASP A 123 13.70 -13.85 18.76
N ASN A 124 14.48 -14.68 18.05
CA ASN A 124 15.95 -14.61 18.03
C ASN A 124 16.46 -13.32 17.36
N ILE A 125 15.89 -12.92 16.22
CA ILE A 125 16.32 -11.70 15.53
C ILE A 125 16.02 -10.45 16.35
N ILE A 126 14.88 -10.38 17.05
CA ILE A 126 14.57 -9.26 17.96
C ILE A 126 15.61 -9.18 19.08
N ALA A 127 15.93 -10.33 19.69
CA ALA A 127 16.91 -10.38 20.77
C ALA A 127 18.28 -9.89 20.28
N TYR A 128 18.69 -10.28 19.07
CA TYR A 128 19.91 -9.79 18.43
C TYR A 128 19.87 -8.28 18.18
N LEU A 129 18.80 -7.77 17.55
CA LEU A 129 18.67 -6.34 17.23
C LEU A 129 18.69 -5.50 18.51
N LYS A 130 17.98 -5.90 19.57
CA LYS A 130 17.94 -5.16 20.85
C LYS A 130 19.30 -5.06 21.56
N GLN A 131 20.25 -5.95 21.27
CA GLN A 131 21.62 -5.87 21.79
C GLN A 131 22.43 -4.78 21.07
N GLN A 132 22.01 -4.33 19.88
CA GLN A 132 22.69 -3.28 19.14
C GLN A 132 22.22 -1.89 19.60
N PRO A 133 23.14 -0.97 19.93
CA PRO A 133 22.79 0.38 20.39
C PRO A 133 21.84 1.12 19.44
N GLU A 134 22.03 0.98 18.13
CA GLU A 134 21.20 1.65 17.12
C GLU A 134 19.72 1.20 17.09
N PHE A 135 19.40 -0.04 17.49
CA PHE A 135 18.02 -0.56 17.47
C PHE A 135 17.39 -0.63 18.86
N SER A 136 18.20 -0.56 19.92
CA SER A 136 17.75 -0.73 21.32
C SER A 136 16.59 0.18 21.74
N LYS A 137 16.46 1.37 21.12
CA LYS A 137 15.42 2.37 21.43
C LYS A 137 14.29 2.41 20.40
N LEU A 138 14.37 1.63 19.33
CA LEU A 138 13.35 1.62 18.28
C LEU A 138 12.14 0.80 18.71
N GLN A 139 10.96 1.26 18.31
CA GLN A 139 9.75 0.46 18.46
C GLN A 139 9.71 -0.58 17.34
N ILE A 140 9.89 -1.84 17.71
CA ILE A 140 9.82 -3.00 16.83
C ILE A 140 8.61 -3.83 17.23
N SER A 141 7.60 -3.90 16.36
CA SER A 141 6.45 -4.80 16.50
C SER A 141 6.75 -6.13 15.82
N VAL A 142 6.23 -7.22 16.38
CA VAL A 142 6.49 -8.57 15.87
C VAL A 142 5.21 -9.38 15.76
N HIS A 143 5.04 -10.07 14.64
CA HIS A 143 3.84 -10.84 14.34
C HIS A 143 4.20 -12.18 13.70
N ALA A 144 3.33 -13.17 13.90
CA ALA A 144 3.50 -14.47 13.28
C ALA A 144 3.21 -14.37 11.78
N SER A 145 4.05 -14.99 10.96
CA SER A 145 3.78 -15.26 9.55
C SER A 145 4.50 -16.54 9.14
N SER A 146 3.93 -17.24 8.16
CA SER A 146 4.56 -18.40 7.51
C SER A 146 5.14 -18.04 6.15
N ARG A 147 5.24 -16.75 5.83
CA ARG A 147 5.69 -16.24 4.54
C ARG A 147 6.83 -15.24 4.73
N THR A 148 7.73 -15.24 3.76
CA THR A 148 8.85 -14.30 3.68
C THR A 148 8.68 -13.28 2.55
N ASP A 149 7.63 -13.39 1.74
CA ASP A 149 7.37 -12.49 0.60
C ASP A 149 6.42 -11.34 0.95
N GLU A 150 6.10 -10.50 -0.04
CA GLU A 150 5.22 -9.33 0.11
C GLU A 150 3.84 -9.69 0.69
N GLN A 151 3.36 -10.91 0.45
CA GLN A 151 2.06 -11.37 0.95
C GLN A 151 2.02 -11.47 2.48
N ALA A 152 3.15 -11.69 3.15
CA ALA A 152 3.22 -11.60 4.61
C ALA A 152 2.71 -10.25 5.13
N ILE A 153 2.99 -9.17 4.40
CA ILE A 153 2.62 -7.80 4.76
C ILE A 153 1.13 -7.59 4.50
N TYR A 154 0.59 -8.04 3.37
CA TYR A 154 -0.85 -7.95 3.09
C TYR A 154 -1.69 -8.75 4.10
N GLU A 155 -1.22 -9.92 4.52
CA GLU A 155 -1.83 -10.70 5.61
C GLU A 155 -1.82 -9.91 6.92
N TYR A 156 -0.66 -9.35 7.28
CA TYR A 156 -0.52 -8.52 8.47
C TYR A 156 -1.45 -7.31 8.44
N LEU A 157 -1.54 -6.59 7.32
CA LEU A 157 -2.40 -5.40 7.17
C LEU A 157 -3.90 -5.69 7.38
N GLY A 158 -4.32 -6.95 7.25
CA GLY A 158 -5.69 -7.40 7.55
C GLY A 158 -5.95 -7.72 9.03
N THR A 159 -4.95 -7.62 9.90
CA THR A 159 -5.07 -7.94 11.34
C THR A 159 -5.58 -6.74 12.16
N GLU A 160 -6.16 -7.01 13.34
CA GLU A 160 -6.59 -5.94 14.27
C GLU A 160 -5.41 -5.13 14.80
N GLU A 161 -4.23 -5.74 14.95
CA GLU A 161 -2.99 -5.09 15.36
C GLU A 161 -2.56 -4.05 14.33
N ALA A 162 -2.52 -4.43 13.04
CA ALA A 162 -2.19 -3.50 11.97
C ALA A 162 -3.24 -2.39 11.85
N ARG A 163 -4.53 -2.67 12.13
CA ARG A 163 -5.55 -1.62 12.16
C ARG A 163 -5.23 -0.57 13.23
N LYS A 164 -4.83 -0.96 14.43
CA LYS A 164 -4.49 0.00 15.50
C LYS A 164 -3.30 0.90 15.16
N THR A 165 -2.31 0.40 14.43
CA THR A 165 -1.06 1.11 14.15
C THR A 165 -0.99 1.71 12.75
N MET A 166 -1.76 1.20 11.79
CA MET A 166 -1.67 1.48 10.36
C MET A 166 -3.01 1.72 9.65
N GLU A 167 -4.14 1.81 10.35
CA GLU A 167 -5.48 2.11 9.76
C GLU A 167 -5.48 3.39 8.90
N ASN A 168 -4.58 4.30 9.20
CA ASN A 168 -4.43 5.53 8.47
C ASN A 168 -3.52 5.45 7.24
N SER A 169 -2.83 4.34 7.02
CA SER A 169 -2.04 4.15 5.81
C SER A 169 -2.98 3.89 4.63
N ARG A 170 -2.70 4.51 3.49
CA ARG A 170 -3.44 4.28 2.24
C ARG A 170 -3.57 2.80 1.92
N LEU A 171 -2.47 2.05 2.01
CA LEU A 171 -2.49 0.62 1.68
C LEU A 171 -3.40 -0.21 2.60
N SER A 172 -3.46 0.09 3.91
CA SER A 172 -4.39 -0.57 4.82
C SER A 172 -5.85 -0.26 4.47
N ARG A 173 -6.16 0.98 4.09
CA ARG A 173 -7.51 1.36 3.62
C ARG A 173 -7.88 0.66 2.32
N GLU A 174 -6.95 0.59 1.37
CA GLU A 174 -7.11 -0.15 0.11
C GLU A 174 -7.44 -1.63 0.37
N LYS A 175 -6.68 -2.27 1.28
CA LYS A 175 -6.89 -3.66 1.70
C LYS A 175 -8.26 -3.86 2.38
N SER A 176 -8.61 -2.98 3.30
CA SER A 176 -9.90 -3.03 4.00
C SER A 176 -11.09 -2.91 3.06
N SER A 177 -11.02 -2.00 2.07
CA SER A 177 -12.05 -1.82 1.06
C SER A 177 -12.20 -3.07 0.19
N ILE A 178 -11.10 -3.63 -0.33
CA ILE A 178 -11.20 -4.82 -1.20
C ILE A 178 -11.68 -6.05 -0.42
N ASP A 179 -11.25 -6.24 0.83
CA ASP A 179 -11.72 -7.35 1.68
C ASP A 179 -13.21 -7.24 1.97
N SER A 180 -13.69 -6.03 2.26
CA SER A 180 -15.11 -5.76 2.47
C SER A 180 -15.93 -6.07 1.23
N PHE A 181 -15.43 -5.71 0.04
CA PHE A 181 -16.05 -6.06 -1.24
C PHE A 181 -16.08 -7.58 -1.46
N MET A 182 -14.95 -8.27 -1.26
CA MET A 182 -14.87 -9.72 -1.42
C MET A 182 -15.79 -10.47 -0.45
N ASN A 183 -15.93 -9.98 0.79
CA ASN A 183 -16.86 -10.53 1.76
C ASN A 183 -18.32 -10.33 1.32
N ALA A 184 -18.67 -9.12 0.88
CA ALA A 184 -20.02 -8.82 0.38
C ALA A 184 -20.38 -9.65 -0.87
N LEU A 185 -19.40 -9.94 -1.72
CA LEU A 185 -19.55 -10.82 -2.88
C LEU A 185 -19.82 -12.27 -2.45
N LYS A 186 -19.04 -12.80 -1.50
CA LYS A 186 -19.23 -14.15 -0.95
C LYS A 186 -20.56 -14.33 -0.24
N SER A 187 -21.03 -13.30 0.48
CA SER A 187 -22.31 -13.32 1.20
C SER A 187 -23.55 -13.16 0.30
N GLY A 188 -23.36 -12.91 -1.00
CA GLY A 188 -24.39 -13.19 -2.02
C GLY A 188 -25.47 -12.13 -2.22
N GLY A 189 -25.10 -10.84 -2.32
CA GLY A 189 -26.05 -9.84 -2.87
C GLY A 189 -25.78 -8.37 -2.58
N LEU A 190 -24.77 -8.05 -1.76
CA LEU A 190 -24.43 -6.66 -1.41
C LEU A 190 -23.16 -6.17 -2.11
N ALA A 191 -22.83 -6.75 -3.26
CA ALA A 191 -21.71 -6.35 -4.08
C ALA A 191 -22.06 -6.47 -5.56
N THR A 192 -21.52 -5.57 -6.37
CA THR A 192 -21.57 -5.64 -7.83
C THR A 192 -20.25 -5.16 -8.43
N TYR A 193 -19.97 -5.53 -9.67
CA TYR A 193 -18.74 -5.17 -10.38
C TYR A 193 -19.01 -5.11 -11.89
N GLY A 194 -18.09 -4.48 -12.62
CA GLY A 194 -18.34 -4.15 -14.03
C GLY A 194 -19.00 -2.78 -14.18
N PHE A 195 -18.74 -2.12 -15.31
CA PHE A 195 -19.14 -0.73 -15.50
C PHE A 195 -20.66 -0.56 -15.52
N ASP A 196 -21.38 -1.40 -16.26
CA ASP A 196 -22.82 -1.26 -16.49
C ASP A 196 -23.64 -1.57 -15.22
N GLU A 197 -23.27 -2.63 -14.51
CA GLU A 197 -23.91 -3.02 -13.26
C GLU A 197 -23.64 -2.01 -12.15
N VAL A 198 -22.41 -1.49 -12.06
CA VAL A 198 -22.06 -0.45 -11.09
C VAL A 198 -22.75 0.86 -11.43
N LEU A 199 -22.85 1.23 -12.71
CA LEU A 199 -23.60 2.41 -13.14
C LEU A 199 -25.07 2.34 -12.69
N THR A 200 -25.73 1.22 -12.98
CA THR A 200 -27.12 0.97 -12.54
C THR A 200 -27.25 1.07 -11.02
N ALA A 201 -26.26 0.58 -10.28
CA ALA A 201 -26.24 0.64 -8.83
C ALA A 201 -26.09 2.06 -8.28
N VAL A 202 -25.21 2.85 -8.90
CA VAL A 202 -25.01 4.26 -8.56
C VAL A 202 -26.28 5.05 -8.90
N GLU A 203 -26.87 4.85 -10.08
CA GLU A 203 -28.12 5.50 -10.50
C GLU A 203 -29.27 5.20 -9.53
N SER A 204 -29.34 3.98 -9.01
CA SER A 204 -30.34 3.56 -8.02
C SER A 204 -30.07 4.09 -6.60
N GLY A 205 -28.90 4.73 -6.35
CA GLY A 205 -28.52 5.20 -5.01
C GLY A 205 -28.16 4.08 -4.02
N ALA A 206 -27.95 2.87 -4.52
CA ALA A 206 -27.73 1.69 -3.70
C ALA A 206 -26.28 1.56 -3.22
N VAL A 207 -25.32 2.28 -3.81
CA VAL A 207 -23.88 2.11 -3.53
C VAL A 207 -23.50 2.74 -2.18
N SER A 208 -23.01 1.92 -1.24
CA SER A 208 -22.39 2.40 0.00
C SER A 208 -20.95 2.87 -0.24
N GLU A 209 -20.17 2.07 -0.96
CA GLU A 209 -18.78 2.33 -1.31
C GLU A 209 -18.50 1.94 -2.77
N LEU A 210 -17.92 2.86 -3.53
CA LEU A 210 -17.47 2.68 -4.90
C LEU A 210 -15.95 2.50 -4.90
N LEU A 211 -15.49 1.35 -5.39
CA LEU A 211 -14.08 1.01 -5.54
C LEU A 211 -13.69 1.14 -7.00
N ILE A 212 -12.67 1.94 -7.29
CA ILE A 212 -12.21 2.20 -8.66
C ILE A 212 -10.69 2.11 -8.71
N SER A 213 -10.16 1.43 -9.73
CA SER A 213 -8.72 1.42 -9.97
C SER A 213 -8.22 2.78 -10.43
N GLU A 214 -7.00 3.15 -10.05
CA GLU A 214 -6.41 4.44 -10.42
C GLU A 214 -6.41 4.67 -11.94
N GLU A 215 -6.11 3.64 -12.73
CA GLU A 215 -6.19 3.65 -14.19
C GLU A 215 -7.57 4.10 -14.68
N LYS A 216 -8.65 3.43 -14.21
CA LYS A 216 -10.03 3.74 -14.59
C LYS A 216 -10.50 5.11 -14.10
N SER A 217 -10.05 5.57 -12.94
CA SER A 217 -10.46 6.87 -12.38
C SER A 217 -10.13 8.07 -13.27
N ARG A 218 -9.18 7.91 -14.20
CA ARG A 218 -8.73 8.95 -15.13
C ARG A 218 -9.60 9.04 -16.40
N GLU A 219 -10.37 8.00 -16.70
CA GLU A 219 -11.26 7.93 -17.87
C GLU A 219 -12.52 8.80 -17.66
N GLN A 220 -13.00 9.45 -18.72
CA GLN A 220 -14.11 10.42 -18.63
C GLN A 220 -15.42 9.79 -18.16
N SER A 221 -15.75 8.57 -18.62
CA SER A 221 -16.95 7.84 -18.22
C SER A 221 -16.96 7.54 -16.72
N PHE A 222 -15.82 7.08 -16.18
CA PHE A 222 -15.65 6.80 -14.75
C PHE A 222 -15.65 8.06 -13.89
N ARG A 223 -15.15 9.20 -14.41
CA ARG A 223 -15.25 10.49 -13.70
C ARG A 223 -16.71 10.89 -13.47
N SER A 224 -17.55 10.76 -14.50
CA SER A 224 -18.99 11.02 -14.36
C SER A 224 -19.66 10.08 -13.37
N LEU A 225 -19.27 8.80 -13.37
CA LEU A 225 -19.74 7.81 -12.39
C LEU A 225 -19.35 8.19 -10.95
N ILE A 226 -18.08 8.57 -10.73
CA ILE A 226 -17.57 9.02 -9.42
C ILE A 226 -18.37 10.22 -8.91
N GLU A 227 -18.56 11.25 -9.75
CA GLU A 227 -19.32 12.44 -9.38
C GLU A 227 -20.77 12.10 -8.99
N MET A 228 -21.41 11.19 -9.73
CA MET A 228 -22.77 10.75 -9.44
C MET A 228 -22.84 10.00 -8.10
N ALA A 229 -21.90 9.09 -7.85
CA ALA A 229 -21.82 8.34 -6.59
C ALA A 229 -21.56 9.27 -5.39
N MET A 230 -20.67 10.26 -5.55
CA MET A 230 -20.44 11.29 -4.52
C MET A 230 -21.70 12.09 -4.20
N LYS A 231 -22.44 12.54 -5.22
CA LYS A 231 -23.71 13.27 -5.03
C LYS A 231 -24.76 12.44 -4.28
N LYS A 232 -24.70 11.11 -4.41
CA LYS A 232 -25.58 10.15 -3.72
C LYS A 232 -25.00 9.65 -2.39
N GLY A 233 -23.95 10.30 -1.89
CA GLY A 233 -23.35 10.04 -0.59
C GLY A 233 -22.58 8.72 -0.49
N SER A 234 -22.14 8.16 -1.61
CA SER A 234 -21.28 6.97 -1.62
C SER A 234 -19.85 7.35 -1.20
N LYS A 235 -19.20 6.48 -0.42
CA LYS A 235 -17.75 6.55 -0.18
C LYS A 235 -17.03 6.20 -1.48
N ILE A 236 -15.98 6.95 -1.83
CA ILE A 236 -15.15 6.67 -3.02
C ILE A 236 -13.78 6.21 -2.55
N SER A 237 -13.35 5.05 -3.05
CA SER A 237 -12.06 4.45 -2.75
C SER A 237 -11.32 4.17 -4.05
N ILE A 238 -10.24 4.92 -4.28
CA ILE A 238 -9.39 4.75 -5.47
C ILE A 238 -8.20 3.87 -5.09
N LEU A 239 -8.08 2.69 -5.71
CA LEU A 239 -7.02 1.72 -5.42
C LEU A 239 -5.83 1.91 -6.36
N SER A 240 -4.61 1.86 -5.83
CA SER A 240 -3.37 1.92 -6.62
C SER A 240 -3.29 0.76 -7.60
N SER A 241 -2.94 1.01 -8.85
CA SER A 241 -2.76 -0.07 -9.85
C SER A 241 -1.56 -0.99 -9.56
N HIS A 242 -0.73 -0.66 -8.57
CA HIS A 242 0.47 -1.41 -8.19
C HIS A 242 0.33 -2.13 -6.85
N SER A 243 -0.80 -1.98 -6.14
CA SER A 243 -1.08 -2.70 -4.91
C SER A 243 -1.82 -4.00 -5.20
N GLU A 244 -1.66 -5.02 -4.35
CA GLU A 244 -2.45 -6.26 -4.45
C GLU A 244 -3.97 -5.97 -4.49
N PRO A 245 -4.54 -5.10 -3.61
CA PRO A 245 -5.95 -4.72 -3.69
C PRO A 245 -6.37 -4.17 -5.05
N GLY A 246 -5.53 -3.32 -5.67
CA GLY A 246 -5.82 -2.74 -6.96
C GLY A 246 -5.67 -3.73 -8.12
N ILE A 247 -4.70 -4.65 -8.04
CA ILE A 247 -4.57 -5.78 -8.99
C ILE A 247 -5.81 -6.68 -8.91
N THR A 248 -6.25 -7.01 -7.69
CA THR A 248 -7.47 -7.78 -7.46
C THR A 248 -8.70 -7.07 -8.04
N LEU A 249 -8.87 -5.77 -7.79
CA LEU A 249 -9.97 -4.99 -8.38
C LEU A 249 -9.89 -4.94 -9.92
N LYS A 250 -8.68 -4.89 -10.50
CA LYS A 250 -8.49 -4.95 -11.95
C LYS A 250 -9.01 -6.26 -12.55
N GLY A 251 -8.88 -7.37 -11.82
CA GLY A 251 -9.51 -8.65 -12.16
C GLY A 251 -11.04 -8.58 -12.30
N PHE A 252 -11.69 -7.63 -11.61
CA PHE A 252 -13.13 -7.35 -11.70
C PHE A 252 -13.48 -6.23 -12.71
N GLY A 253 -12.58 -5.95 -13.67
CA GLY A 253 -12.78 -4.89 -14.67
C GLY A 253 -12.38 -3.49 -14.19
N GLY A 254 -11.76 -3.38 -13.02
CA GLY A 254 -11.23 -2.12 -12.48
C GLY A 254 -12.26 -1.22 -11.80
N VAL A 255 -13.49 -1.71 -11.60
CA VAL A 255 -14.57 -1.03 -10.88
C VAL A 255 -15.47 -2.04 -10.16
N SER A 256 -15.80 -1.73 -8.92
CA SER A 256 -16.77 -2.49 -8.14
C SER A 256 -17.48 -1.61 -7.13
N ALA A 257 -18.58 -2.11 -6.56
CA ALA A 257 -19.35 -1.41 -5.56
C ALA A 257 -19.83 -2.36 -4.47
N ILE A 258 -19.80 -1.86 -3.23
CA ILE A 258 -20.51 -2.43 -2.10
C ILE A 258 -21.86 -1.73 -2.01
N LEU A 259 -22.92 -2.50 -1.76
CA LEU A 259 -24.29 -2.03 -1.79
C LEU A 259 -24.87 -1.90 -0.38
N ARG A 260 -25.77 -0.92 -0.20
CA ARG A 260 -26.60 -0.71 0.99
C ARG A 260 -27.77 -1.71 1.04
N TYR A 261 -28.26 -2.09 -0.14
CA TYR A 261 -29.35 -3.03 -0.37
C TYR A 261 -29.17 -3.68 -1.74
N ALA A 262 -29.68 -4.90 -1.89
CA ALA A 262 -29.63 -5.61 -3.17
C ALA A 262 -30.45 -4.88 -4.23
N ILE A 263 -29.99 -4.94 -5.47
CA ILE A 263 -30.64 -4.32 -6.63
C ILE A 263 -31.10 -5.46 -7.51
N SER A 264 -32.39 -5.48 -7.79
CA SER A 264 -33.06 -6.49 -8.61
C SER A 264 -32.96 -6.16 -10.09
#